data_AF-A0A958H3U4-F1
#
_entry.id   AF-A0A958H3U4-F1
#
_cell.length_a   1.000
_cell.length_b   1.000
_cell.length_c   1.000
_cell.angle_alpha   90.00
_cell.angle_beta   90.00
_cell.angle_gamma   90.00
#
_symmetry.space_group_name_H-M   'P 1'
#
loop_
_entity.id
_entity.type
_entity.pdbx_description
1 polymer ?
#
loop_
_entity_poly.entity_id
_entity_poly.type
_entity_poly.pdbx_seq_one_letter_code
_entity_poly.pdbx_strand_id
1 'polypeptide(L)'
;MSQLIWLTIALPILGLLINGLFGRRIGNRVVSIIAPLMVLLAFLVGVGALFDVMGHEGEAVTVHLWTWATIGDFNVPINLQ
;
A
#
# COMPACT_ATOMS: atom_id res chain seq x y z
N MET A 1 -10.01 6.04 5.68
CA MET A 1 -8.98 5.02 5.36
C MET A 1 -8.41 5.14 3.94
N SER A 2 -9.16 5.60 2.93
CA SER A 2 -8.69 5.66 1.54
C SER A 2 -7.41 6.47 1.33
N GLN A 3 -7.18 7.56 2.07
CA GLN A 3 -5.91 8.32 2.01
C GLN A 3 -4.67 7.50 2.41
N LEU A 4 -4.86 6.38 3.12
CA LEU A 4 -3.79 5.46 3.52
C LEU A 4 -3.62 4.28 2.55
N ILE A 5 -4.37 4.23 1.44
CA ILE A 5 -4.37 3.09 0.52
C ILE A 5 -3.00 2.84 -0.12
N TRP A 6 -2.12 3.84 -0.18
CA TRP A 6 -0.72 3.67 -0.59
C TRP A 6 0.08 2.71 0.31
N LEU A 7 -0.33 2.54 1.59
CA LEU A 7 0.27 1.56 2.50
C LEU A 7 0.09 0.12 2.03
N THR A 8 -0.93 -0.17 1.21
CA THR A 8 -1.12 -1.50 0.61
C THR A 8 0.07 -1.90 -0.26
N ILE A 9 0.79 -0.93 -0.84
CA ILE A 9 2.00 -1.13 -1.63
C ILE A 9 3.24 -0.98 -0.73
N ALA A 10 3.27 0.02 0.14
CA ALA A 10 4.46 0.31 0.95
C ALA A 10 4.74 -0.77 2.00
N LEU A 11 3.72 -1.37 2.62
CA LEU A 11 3.91 -2.39 3.67
C LEU A 11 4.53 -3.68 3.11
N PRO A 12 4.07 -4.27 1.98
CA PRO A 12 4.76 -5.41 1.37
C PRO A 12 6.21 -5.11 0.99
N ILE A 13 6.48 -3.92 0.44
CA ILE A 13 7.84 -3.48 0.11
C ILE A 13 8.69 -3.40 1.38
N LEU A 14 8.14 -2.84 2.47
CA LEU A 14 8.84 -2.78 3.75
C LEU A 14 9.16 -4.18 4.29
N GLY A 15 8.21 -5.12 4.21
CA GLY A 15 8.44 -6.52 4.58
C GLY A 15 9.53 -7.19 3.74
N LEU A 16 9.53 -6.93 2.43
CA LEU A 16 10.58 -7.39 1.52
C LEU A 16 11.94 -6.78 1.87
N LEU A 17 12.01 -5.48 2.15
CA LEU A 17 13.26 -4.79 2.51
C LEU A 17 13.82 -5.31 3.84
N ILE A 18 12.97 -5.48 4.85
CA ILE A 18 13.40 -6.01 6.15
C ILE A 18 13.95 -7.44 5.99
N ASN A 19 13.21 -8.31 5.32
CA ASN A 19 13.61 -9.71 5.17
C ASN A 19 14.80 -9.86 4.21
N GLY A 20 14.84 -9.10 3.12
CA GLY A 20 15.90 -9.14 2.12
C GLY A 20 17.22 -8.59 2.64
N LEU A 21 17.21 -7.46 3.36
CA LEU A 21 18.42 -6.80 3.85
C LEU A 21 18.90 -7.39 5.18
N PHE A 22 17.99 -7.67 6.12
CA PHE A 22 18.33 -8.03 7.49
C PHE A 22 18.01 -9.48 7.85
N GLY A 23 17.33 -10.24 6.98
CA GLY A 23 16.83 -11.57 7.31
C GLY A 23 17.92 -12.55 7.79
N ARG A 24 19.13 -12.45 7.24
CA ARG A 24 20.28 -13.26 7.68
C ARG A 24 20.78 -12.93 9.10
N ARG A 25 20.54 -11.70 9.59
CA ARG A 25 21.00 -11.22 10.90
C ARG A 25 19.97 -11.41 12.02
N ILE A 26 18.68 -11.29 11.70
CA ILE A 26 17.59 -11.29 12.69
C ILE A 26 16.97 -12.67 12.96
N GLY A 27 17.35 -13.68 12.16
CA GLY A 27 16.98 -15.09 12.37
C GLY A 27 15.60 -15.47 11.82
N ASN A 28 15.45 -16.77 11.51
CA ASN A 28 14.30 -17.29 10.76
C ASN A 28 12.94 -17.00 11.40
N ARG A 29 12.84 -17.02 12.74
CA ARG A 29 11.58 -16.79 13.46
C ARG A 29 11.04 -15.37 13.26
N VAL A 30 11.92 -14.38 13.23
CA VAL A 30 11.52 -12.99 13.03
C VAL A 30 11.11 -12.77 11.58
N VAL A 31 11.91 -13.27 10.63
CA VAL A 31 11.62 -13.21 9.20
C VAL A 31 10.27 -13.84 8.85
N SER A 32 9.99 -15.01 9.43
CA SER A 32 8.75 -15.76 9.17
C SER A 32 7.49 -15.07 9.70
N ILE A 33 7.62 -14.15 10.65
CA ILE A 33 6.49 -13.38 11.20
C ILE A 33 6.34 -12.05 10.46
N ILE A 34 7.45 -11.35 10.16
CA ILE A 34 7.41 -10.02 9.55
C ILE A 34 6.76 -10.04 8.17
N ALA A 35 7.12 -11.00 7.31
CA ALA A 35 6.55 -11.10 5.96
C ALA A 35 5.01 -11.18 5.97
N PRO A 36 4.38 -12.19 6.62
CA PRO A 36 2.92 -12.30 6.64
C PRO A 36 2.26 -11.15 7.41
N LEU A 37 2.91 -10.61 8.45
CA LEU A 37 2.37 -9.48 9.19
C LEU A 37 2.23 -8.23 8.31
N MET A 38 3.22 -7.93 7.46
CA MET A 38 3.14 -6.79 6.54
C MET A 38 2.00 -6.95 5.52
N VAL A 39 1.78 -8.17 5.02
CA VAL A 39 0.66 -8.48 4.12
C VAL A 39 -0.68 -8.36 4.85
N LEU A 40 -0.77 -8.85 6.09
CA LEU A 40 -1.98 -8.71 6.91
C LEU A 40 -2.34 -7.25 7.18
N LEU A 41 -1.34 -6.42 7.52
CA LEU A 41 -1.56 -4.99 7.72
C LEU A 41 -2.02 -4.29 6.43
N ALA A 42 -1.44 -4.63 5.28
CA ALA A 42 -1.90 -4.14 3.98
C ALA A 42 -3.36 -4.54 3.69
N PHE A 43 -3.73 -5.79 4.00
CA PHE A 43 -5.10 -6.26 3.88
C PHE A 43 -6.07 -5.47 4.76
N LEU A 44 -5.71 -5.20 6.02
CA LEU A 44 -6.55 -4.39 6.93
C LEU A 44 -6.75 -2.95 6.44
N VAL A 45 -5.73 -2.34 5.82
CA VAL A 45 -5.88 -1.04 5.14
C VAL A 45 -6.89 -1.13 4.00
N GLY A 46 -6.81 -2.19 3.17
CA GLY A 46 -7.76 -2.45 2.09
C GLY A 46 -9.20 -2.63 2.59
N VAL A 47 -9.40 -3.37 3.68
CA VAL A 47 -10.72 -3.52 4.34
C VAL A 47 -11.23 -2.17 4.84
N GLY A 48 -10.36 -1.34 5.41
CA GLY A 48 -10.72 0.03 5.80
C GLY A 48 -11.17 0.89 4.61
N ALA A 49 -10.44 0.84 3.49
CA ALA A 49 -10.81 1.56 2.26
C ALA A 49 -12.12 1.03 1.66
N LEU A 50 -12.39 -0.27 1.76
CA LEU A 50 -13.66 -0.86 1.33
C LEU A 50 -14.85 -0.27 2.09
N PHE A 51 -14.74 -0.09 3.41
CA PHE A 51 -15.80 0.55 4.20
C PHE A 51 -16.00 2.02 3.82
N ASP A 52 -14.94 2.74 3.44
CA ASP A 52 -15.08 4.11 2.93
C ASP A 52 -15.89 4.13 1.62
N VAL A 53 -15.59 3.24 0.67
CA VAL A 53 -16.34 3.14 -0.61
C VAL A 53 -17.81 2.78 -0.36
N MET A 54 -18.08 1.81 0.53
CA MET A 54 -19.44 1.45 0.91
C MET A 54 -20.21 2.61 1.55
N GLY A 55 -19.52 3.48 2.30
CA GLY A 55 -20.10 4.67 2.91
C GLY A 55 -20.43 5.79 1.93
N HIS A 56 -19.83 5.80 0.73
CA HIS A 56 -20.07 6.77 -0.34
C HIS A 56 -21.03 6.22 -1.41
N GLU A 57 -21.99 5.38 -1.03
CA GLU A 57 -22.97 4.76 -1.95
C GLU A 57 -22.33 3.98 -3.13
N GLY A 58 -21.08 3.54 -2.98
CA GLY A 58 -20.34 2.84 -4.04
C GLY A 58 -19.68 3.76 -5.06
N GLU A 59 -19.63 5.09 -4.83
CA GLU A 59 -18.83 5.98 -5.65
C GLU A 59 -17.33 5.64 -5.57
N ALA A 60 -16.66 5.70 -6.73
CA ALA A 60 -15.24 5.41 -6.82
C ALA A 60 -14.42 6.46 -6.07
N VAL A 61 -13.65 6.03 -5.06
CA VAL A 61 -12.76 6.92 -4.31
C VAL A 61 -11.39 6.96 -4.99
N THR A 62 -11.09 8.04 -5.70
CA THR A 62 -9.78 8.22 -6.34
C THR A 62 -8.83 9.00 -5.43
N VAL A 63 -7.67 8.43 -5.14
CA VAL A 63 -6.60 9.03 -4.35
C VAL A 63 -5.43 9.38 -5.26
N HIS A 64 -5.21 10.67 -5.47
CA HIS A 64 -4.05 11.16 -6.23
C HIS A 64 -2.78 11.05 -5.38
N LEU A 65 -1.74 10.41 -5.91
CA LEU A 65 -0.44 10.31 -5.23
C LEU A 65 0.52 11.41 -5.71
N TRP A 66 0.81 11.43 -7.01
CA TRP A 66 1.62 12.45 -7.67
C TRP A 66 1.41 12.39 -9.19
N THR A 67 1.98 13.34 -9.93
CA THR A 67 2.02 13.30 -11.41
C THR A 67 3.38 12.80 -11.86
N TRP A 68 3.42 11.65 -12.56
CA TRP A 68 4.66 11.00 -12.99
C TRP A 68 5.35 11.79 -14.10
N ALA A 69 4.59 12.33 -15.05
CA ALA A 69 5.12 13.10 -16.16
C ALA A 69 4.13 14.18 -16.62
N THR A 70 4.68 15.34 -17.01
CA THR A 70 3.94 16.42 -17.66
C THR A 70 4.72 16.87 -18.90
N ILE A 71 4.07 16.85 -20.07
CA ILE A 71 4.68 17.23 -21.35
C ILE A 71 3.69 18.16 -22.07
N GLY A 72 3.91 19.47 -21.97
CA GLY A 72 2.94 20.47 -22.42
C GLY A 72 1.61 20.29 -21.67
N ASP A 73 0.52 20.08 -22.40
CA ASP A 73 -0.82 19.85 -21.83
C ASP A 73 -1.08 18.38 -21.43
N PHE A 74 -0.16 17.46 -21.74
CA PHE A 74 -0.30 16.05 -21.40
C PHE A 74 0.18 15.77 -19.98
N ASN A 75 -0.72 15.25 -19.13
CA ASN A 75 -0.45 14.91 -17.73
C ASN A 75 -0.67 13.41 -17.47
N VAL A 76 0.29 12.77 -16.81
CA VAL A 76 0.20 11.35 -16.41
C VAL A 76 0.14 11.26 -14.88
N PRO A 77 -1.06 11.36 -14.28
CA PRO A 77 -1.22 11.22 -12.84
C PRO A 77 -1.11 9.74 -12.41
N ILE A 78 -0.49 9.52 -11.26
CA ILE A 78 -0.53 8.25 -10.53
C ILE A 78 -1.62 8.37 -9.46
N ASN A 79 -2.69 7.60 -9.64
CA ASN A 79 -3.83 7.55 -8.74
C ASN A 79 -4.05 6.11 -8.26
N LEU A 80 -4.62 5.97 -7.07
CA LEU A 80 -5.14 4.72 -6.53
C LEU A 80 -6.67 4.81 -6.40
N GLN A 81 -7.35 3.69 -6.64
CA GLN A 81 -8.81 3.57 -6.63
C GLN A 81 -9.25 2.42 -5.75
#